data_AF-R6IHG6-F1
#
_entry.id   AF-R6IHG6-F1
#
_cell.length_a   1.000
_cell.length_b   1.000
_cell.length_c   1.000
_cell.angle_alpha   90.00
_cell.angle_beta   90.00
_cell.angle_gamma   90.00
#
_symmetry.space_group_name_H-M   'P 1'
#
loop_
_entity.id
_entity.type
_entity.pdbx_description
1 polymer ?
#
loop_
_entity_poly.entity_id
_entity_poly.type
_entity_poly.pdbx_seq_one_letter_code
_entity_poly.pdbx_strand_id
1 'polypeptide(L)'
;MNLTKLEFKKIFTPLTVIAVVVMLLLNLYMTFDYRAAYLLAALDPDSKSNPIETLKSEYAEKRGEITDEWIAARRSDVKNILNDPKYLKTEDELEQYLSDLAVQGYSAEEIERLKSQPYTILNNNGITAYEHTEKFTYAASFYDNAEEEKQYLLDEYSSDAGICADISARYDSLINDYRAFCDYDLAYTSIQYVIANAFPFTVGVPVLIGLAPLFARERARKTDALILSSKRGRRDTARAKICAGTLYTLLVWSVMAISAAAYCFILYGAEGFGAFWQSFTGISSPFRWTIGQAIIVELATSLIGTLFFACIVMLLSELTESMFVSVILGAALLLTPMLVSIGAGAAILLPTCLIRGVMIWSVYIPAKLFGSVMPAQYLAVAAAAVLSIACCTAAANVFCRRQAA
;
A
#
# COMPACT_ATOMS: atom_id res chain seq x y z
N MET A 1 17.07 22.86 -30.69
CA MET A 1 17.25 22.03 -29.47
C MET A 1 16.03 22.20 -28.55
N ASN A 2 15.36 21.13 -28.12
CA ASN A 2 14.18 21.23 -27.25
C ASN A 2 14.62 21.59 -25.81
N LEU A 3 14.07 22.65 -25.21
CA LEU A 3 14.50 23.15 -23.89
C LEU A 3 14.24 22.11 -22.79
N THR A 4 13.09 21.43 -22.84
CA THR A 4 12.73 20.35 -21.92
C THR A 4 13.76 19.22 -21.94
N LYS A 5 14.29 18.87 -23.13
CA LYS A 5 15.34 17.83 -23.24
C LYS A 5 16.61 18.21 -22.49
N LEU A 6 16.98 19.49 -22.49
CA LEU A 6 18.16 19.98 -21.78
C LEU A 6 17.93 19.97 -20.27
N GLU A 7 16.79 20.49 -19.82
CA GLU A 7 16.43 20.48 -18.40
C GLU A 7 16.34 19.05 -17.86
N PHE A 8 15.73 18.14 -18.62
CA PHE A 8 15.65 16.72 -18.26
C PHE A 8 17.04 16.10 -18.11
N LYS A 9 17.96 16.36 -19.04
CA LYS A 9 19.34 15.87 -18.95
C LYS A 9 20.10 16.43 -17.74
N LYS A 10 19.81 17.66 -17.30
CA LYS A 10 20.45 18.27 -16.12
C LYS A 10 20.07 17.59 -14.80
N ILE A 11 18.90 16.93 -14.75
CA ILE A 11 18.44 16.20 -13.56
C ILE A 11 19.35 14.98 -13.32
N PHE A 12 19.74 14.26 -14.38
CA PHE A 12 20.61 13.08 -14.28
C PHE A 12 22.06 13.44 -13.94
N THR A 13 22.32 13.48 -12.63
CA THR A 13 23.64 13.56 -12.02
C THR A 13 24.09 12.18 -11.51
N PRO A 14 25.39 11.97 -11.22
CA PRO A 14 25.84 10.72 -10.58
C PRO A 14 25.04 10.39 -9.32
N LEU A 15 24.75 11.40 -8.47
CA LEU A 15 23.98 11.22 -7.25
C LEU A 15 22.55 10.73 -7.53
N THR A 16 21.84 11.31 -8.49
CA THR A 16 20.47 10.86 -8.83
C THR A 16 20.47 9.45 -9.42
N VAL A 17 21.48 9.09 -10.21
CA VAL A 17 21.60 7.72 -10.76
C VAL A 17 21.87 6.72 -9.64
N ILE A 18 22.81 7.02 -8.74
CA ILE A 18 23.08 6.19 -7.56
C ILE A 18 21.82 6.04 -6.71
N ALA A 19 21.08 7.13 -6.46
CA ALA A 19 19.85 7.08 -5.70
C ALA A 19 18.81 6.15 -6.33
N VAL A 20 18.60 6.23 -7.66
CA VAL A 20 17.68 5.33 -8.37
C VAL A 20 18.13 3.87 -8.28
N VAL A 21 19.43 3.59 -8.47
CA VAL A 21 19.96 2.21 -8.39
C VAL A 21 19.84 1.64 -6.98
N VAL A 22 20.21 2.40 -5.95
CA VAL A 22 20.07 1.98 -4.54
C VAL A 22 18.60 1.72 -4.21
N MET A 23 17.69 2.59 -4.67
CA MET A 23 16.26 2.42 -4.42
C MET A 23 15.65 1.25 -5.19
N LEU A 24 16.18 0.91 -6.37
CA LEU A 24 15.81 -0.33 -7.07
C LEU A 24 16.21 -1.57 -6.27
N LEU A 25 17.41 -1.58 -5.69
CA LEU A 25 17.87 -2.68 -4.82
C LEU A 25 17.05 -2.76 -3.53
N LEU A 26 16.65 -1.62 -2.96
CA LEU A 26 15.74 -1.60 -1.81
C LEU A 26 14.36 -2.16 -2.19
N ASN A 27 13.84 -1.82 -3.36
CA ASN A 27 12.57 -2.36 -3.87
C ASN A 27 12.63 -3.89 -4.01
N LEU A 28 13.75 -4.41 -4.53
CA LEU A 28 14.03 -5.85 -4.56
C LEU A 28 14.06 -6.43 -3.14
N TYR A 29 14.87 -5.86 -2.24
CA TYR A 29 14.97 -6.31 -0.84
C TYR A 29 13.59 -6.40 -0.16
N MET A 30 12.76 -5.36 -0.28
CA MET A 30 11.42 -5.33 0.33
C MET A 30 10.49 -6.41 -0.22
N THR A 31 10.66 -6.78 -1.49
CA THR A 31 9.91 -7.88 -2.11
C THR A 31 10.30 -9.24 -1.51
N PHE A 32 11.57 -9.42 -1.16
CA PHE A 32 12.08 -10.63 -0.50
C PHE A 32 11.71 -10.67 0.98
N ASP A 33 11.92 -9.57 1.70
CA ASP A 33 11.75 -9.45 3.15
C ASP A 33 10.35 -9.85 3.61
N TYR A 34 9.31 -9.35 2.92
CA TYR A 34 7.92 -9.62 3.26
C TYR A 34 7.53 -11.11 3.24
N ARG A 35 8.15 -11.89 2.34
CA ARG A 35 7.90 -13.33 2.17
C ARG A 35 9.17 -14.14 2.41
N ALA A 36 10.07 -13.65 3.23
CA ALA A 36 11.40 -14.25 3.42
C ALA A 36 11.31 -15.73 3.80
N ALA A 37 10.33 -16.12 4.62
CA ALA A 37 10.09 -17.52 4.98
C ALA A 37 9.81 -18.42 3.77
N TYR A 38 8.94 -17.99 2.84
CA TYR A 38 8.62 -18.75 1.63
C TYR A 38 9.85 -18.91 0.73
N LEU A 39 10.64 -17.84 0.57
CA LEU A 39 11.80 -17.82 -0.32
C LEU A 39 13.01 -18.56 0.26
N LEU A 40 13.30 -18.39 1.55
CA LEU A 40 14.40 -19.09 2.23
C LEU A 40 14.18 -20.60 2.20
N ALA A 41 12.96 -21.06 2.47
CA ALA A 41 12.62 -22.47 2.39
C ALA A 41 12.55 -23.02 0.96
N ALA A 42 12.29 -22.19 -0.05
CA ALA A 42 12.37 -22.59 -1.47
C ALA A 42 13.81 -22.65 -2.00
N LEU A 43 14.73 -21.89 -1.40
CA LEU A 43 16.15 -21.83 -1.78
C LEU A 43 17.02 -22.84 -1.00
N ASP A 44 16.49 -23.43 0.07
CA ASP A 44 17.17 -24.44 0.86
C ASP A 44 17.27 -25.76 0.07
N PRO A 45 18.49 -26.19 -0.32
CA PRO A 45 18.69 -27.41 -1.12
C PRO A 45 18.30 -28.69 -0.37
N ASP A 46 18.23 -28.67 0.96
CA ASP A 46 17.79 -29.79 1.78
C ASP A 46 16.27 -29.77 2.06
N SER A 47 15.58 -28.70 1.64
CA SER A 47 14.13 -28.58 1.78
C SER A 47 13.41 -29.56 0.86
N LYS A 48 12.63 -30.45 1.46
CA LYS A 48 11.84 -31.48 0.75
C LYS A 48 10.57 -30.95 0.08
N SER A 49 10.24 -29.67 0.28
CA SER A 49 9.00 -29.07 -0.24
C SER A 49 9.22 -27.61 -0.59
N ASN A 50 8.78 -27.20 -1.79
CA ASN A 50 8.72 -25.80 -2.18
C ASN A 50 7.43 -25.18 -1.61
N PRO A 51 7.48 -24.29 -0.61
CA PRO A 51 6.28 -23.78 0.05
C PRO A 51 5.35 -23.00 -0.88
N ILE A 52 5.89 -22.38 -1.94
CA ILE A 52 5.09 -21.68 -2.94
C ILE A 52 4.30 -22.68 -3.78
N GLU A 53 4.90 -23.80 -4.18
CA GLU A 53 4.20 -24.86 -4.92
C GLU A 53 3.16 -25.57 -4.06
N THR A 54 3.49 -25.86 -2.80
CA THR A 54 2.53 -26.38 -1.82
C THR A 54 1.33 -25.45 -1.68
N LEU A 55 1.58 -24.14 -1.55
CA LEU A 55 0.53 -23.14 -1.47
C LEU A 55 -0.33 -23.11 -2.74
N LYS A 56 0.28 -23.15 -3.93
CA LYS A 56 -0.46 -23.21 -5.20
C LYS A 56 -1.30 -24.48 -5.33
N SER A 57 -0.78 -25.62 -4.88
CA SER A 57 -1.51 -26.89 -4.84
C SER A 57 -2.76 -26.80 -3.97
N GLU A 58 -2.65 -26.25 -2.76
CA GLU A 58 -3.79 -26.09 -1.85
C GLU A 58 -4.85 -25.16 -2.43
N TYR A 59 -4.45 -24.05 -3.04
CA TYR A 59 -5.38 -23.18 -3.76
C TYR A 59 -5.99 -23.89 -4.97
N ALA A 60 -5.25 -24.72 -5.71
CA ALA A 60 -5.82 -25.44 -6.85
C ALA A 60 -6.96 -26.38 -6.44
N GLU A 61 -6.88 -26.99 -5.25
CA GLU A 61 -7.92 -27.87 -4.69
C GLU A 61 -9.10 -27.08 -4.14
N LYS A 62 -8.84 -25.93 -3.49
CA LYS A 62 -9.83 -25.24 -2.66
C LYS A 62 -10.34 -23.92 -3.22
N ARG A 63 -9.73 -23.36 -4.27
CA ARG A 63 -10.17 -22.11 -4.89
C ARG A 63 -11.59 -22.22 -5.41
N GLY A 64 -12.29 -21.11 -5.38
CA GLY A 64 -13.68 -21.07 -5.81
C GLY A 64 -14.37 -19.80 -5.37
N GLU A 65 -15.58 -19.64 -5.87
CA GLU A 65 -16.49 -18.62 -5.39
C GLU A 65 -16.91 -18.96 -3.96
N ILE A 66 -16.92 -17.94 -3.11
CA ILE A 66 -17.28 -18.06 -1.70
C ILE A 66 -18.81 -18.10 -1.62
N THR A 67 -19.37 -19.28 -1.85
CA THR A 67 -20.80 -19.59 -1.70
C THR A 67 -21.07 -20.22 -0.32
N ASP A 68 -22.34 -20.28 0.10
CA ASP A 68 -22.72 -20.94 1.35
C ASP A 68 -22.24 -22.40 1.42
N GLU A 69 -22.30 -23.12 0.29
CA GLU A 69 -21.80 -24.50 0.18
C GLU A 69 -20.28 -24.56 0.37
N TRP A 70 -19.54 -23.62 -0.24
CA TRP A 70 -18.10 -23.54 -0.11
C TRP A 70 -17.69 -23.20 1.33
N ILE A 71 -18.37 -22.23 1.96
CA ILE A 71 -18.17 -21.84 3.36
C ILE A 71 -18.43 -23.04 4.28
N ALA A 72 -19.55 -23.74 4.10
CA ALA A 72 -19.90 -24.91 4.90
C ALA A 72 -18.85 -26.02 4.78
N ALA A 73 -18.30 -26.25 3.58
CA ALA A 73 -17.21 -27.21 3.38
C ALA A 73 -15.95 -26.83 4.16
N ARG A 74 -15.51 -25.55 4.11
CA ARG A 74 -14.32 -25.09 4.87
C ARG A 74 -14.52 -25.15 6.37
N ARG A 75 -15.72 -24.80 6.86
CA ARG A 75 -16.07 -24.97 8.29
C ARG A 75 -16.07 -26.44 8.69
N SER A 76 -16.51 -27.34 7.81
CA SER A 76 -16.46 -28.78 8.05
C SER A 76 -15.03 -29.31 8.07
N ASP A 77 -14.14 -28.83 7.20
CA ASP A 77 -12.72 -29.21 7.19
C ASP A 77 -12.08 -28.95 8.56
N VAL A 78 -12.28 -27.75 9.10
CA VAL A 78 -11.79 -27.38 10.44
C VAL A 78 -12.43 -28.26 11.51
N LYS A 79 -13.76 -28.44 11.47
CA LYS A 79 -14.47 -29.27 12.45
C LYS A 79 -13.97 -30.72 12.44
N ASN A 80 -13.62 -31.27 11.27
CA ASN A 80 -13.08 -32.62 11.17
C ASN A 80 -11.70 -32.72 11.82
N ILE A 81 -10.83 -31.71 11.63
CA ILE A 81 -9.52 -31.65 12.29
C ILE A 81 -9.69 -31.58 13.81
N LEU A 82 -10.57 -30.70 14.30
CA LEU A 82 -10.78 -30.48 15.73
C LEU A 82 -11.46 -31.64 16.45
N ASN A 83 -12.06 -32.60 15.74
CA ASN A 83 -12.75 -33.75 16.34
C ASN A 83 -12.08 -35.10 16.05
N ASP A 84 -11.03 -35.14 15.23
CA ASP A 84 -10.28 -36.37 14.96
C ASP A 84 -9.25 -36.61 16.08
N PRO A 85 -9.36 -37.72 16.84
CA PRO A 85 -8.41 -38.04 17.92
C PRO A 85 -6.95 -38.08 17.46
N LYS A 86 -6.68 -38.33 16.17
CA LYS A 86 -5.33 -38.31 15.59
C LYS A 86 -4.67 -36.92 15.67
N TYR A 87 -5.46 -35.85 15.64
CA TYR A 87 -4.96 -34.47 15.60
C TYR A 87 -4.99 -33.78 16.96
N LEU A 88 -5.60 -34.40 17.98
CA LEU A 88 -5.69 -33.87 19.34
C LEU A 88 -4.49 -34.26 20.19
N LYS A 89 -4.13 -33.41 21.16
CA LYS A 89 -3.22 -33.78 22.25
C LYS A 89 -3.86 -34.88 23.11
N THR A 90 -3.03 -35.70 23.74
CA THR A 90 -3.53 -36.59 24.80
C THR A 90 -3.93 -35.76 26.02
N GLU A 91 -4.74 -36.33 26.92
CA GLU A 91 -5.12 -35.67 28.18
C GLU A 91 -3.88 -35.26 28.97
N ASP A 92 -2.90 -36.15 29.10
CA ASP A 92 -1.63 -35.88 29.80
C ASP A 92 -0.83 -34.73 29.16
N GLU A 93 -0.74 -34.70 27.82
CA GLU A 93 -0.02 -33.63 27.09
C GLU A 93 -0.70 -32.27 27.27
N LEU A 94 -2.03 -32.25 27.28
CA LEU A 94 -2.82 -31.04 27.48
C LEU A 94 -2.71 -30.54 28.92
N GLU A 95 -2.82 -31.43 29.91
CA GLU A 95 -2.65 -31.07 31.33
C GLU A 95 -1.25 -30.52 31.60
N GLN A 96 -0.21 -31.15 31.05
CA GLN A 96 1.16 -30.68 31.16
C GLN A 96 1.33 -29.29 30.54
N TYR A 97 0.80 -29.07 29.33
CA TYR A 97 0.87 -27.78 28.65
C TYR A 97 0.17 -26.65 29.45
N LEU A 98 -1.01 -26.93 30.01
CA LEU A 98 -1.75 -25.96 30.82
C LEU A 98 -1.06 -25.67 32.15
N SER A 99 -0.42 -26.68 32.77
CA SER A 99 0.40 -26.50 33.97
C SER A 99 1.62 -25.62 33.69
N ASP A 100 2.29 -25.82 32.55
CA ASP A 100 3.44 -24.98 32.15
C ASP A 100 3.03 -23.52 31.95
N LEU A 101 1.85 -23.25 31.39
CA LEU A 101 1.30 -21.89 31.28
C LEU A 101 1.05 -21.25 32.66
N ALA A 102 0.51 -22.01 33.62
CA ALA A 102 0.33 -21.51 34.98
C ALA A 102 1.68 -21.16 35.64
N VAL A 103 2.71 -21.96 35.42
CA VAL A 103 4.08 -21.68 35.90
C VAL A 103 4.69 -20.43 35.24
N GLN A 104 4.36 -20.18 33.97
CA GLN A 104 4.76 -18.97 33.24
C GLN A 104 4.03 -17.70 33.69
N GLY A 105 3.07 -17.81 34.61
CA GLY A 105 2.37 -16.67 35.22
C GLY A 105 1.05 -16.29 34.55
N TYR A 106 0.51 -17.14 33.67
CA TYR A 106 -0.83 -16.93 33.11
C TYR A 106 -1.91 -17.13 34.18
N SER A 107 -2.92 -16.26 34.19
CA SER A 107 -4.06 -16.37 35.10
C SER A 107 -4.98 -17.54 34.73
N ALA A 108 -5.76 -18.02 35.70
CA ALA A 108 -6.72 -19.10 35.48
C ALA A 108 -7.76 -18.75 34.40
N GLU A 109 -8.15 -17.48 34.27
CA GLU A 109 -9.08 -17.00 33.25
C GLU A 109 -8.45 -17.04 31.85
N GLU A 110 -7.19 -16.64 31.72
CA GLU A 110 -6.45 -16.73 30.44
C GLU A 110 -6.25 -18.18 30.01
N ILE A 111 -5.91 -19.06 30.95
CA ILE A 111 -5.77 -20.50 30.69
C ILE A 111 -7.08 -21.10 30.20
N GLU A 112 -8.21 -20.74 30.82
CA GLU A 112 -9.52 -21.22 30.39
C GLU A 112 -9.88 -20.72 28.99
N ARG A 113 -9.57 -19.46 28.68
CA ARG A 113 -9.74 -18.92 27.32
C ARG A 113 -8.86 -19.67 26.31
N LEU A 114 -7.62 -20.00 26.65
CA LEU A 114 -6.72 -20.73 25.76
C LEU A 114 -7.22 -22.14 25.43
N LYS A 115 -7.90 -22.83 26.35
CA LYS A 115 -8.50 -24.15 26.06
C LYS A 115 -9.49 -24.14 24.88
N SER A 116 -10.07 -22.98 24.55
CA SER A 116 -10.97 -22.85 23.40
C SER A 116 -10.24 -22.64 22.06
N GLN A 117 -8.92 -22.41 22.09
CA GLN A 117 -8.13 -22.16 20.88
C GLN A 117 -7.62 -23.45 20.24
N PRO A 118 -7.72 -23.59 18.90
CA PRO A 118 -7.19 -24.73 18.16
C PRO A 118 -5.74 -25.08 18.48
N TYR A 119 -4.86 -24.09 18.57
CA TYR A 119 -3.43 -24.29 18.85
C TYR A 119 -3.14 -24.89 20.24
N THR A 120 -4.06 -24.75 21.19
CA THR A 120 -3.91 -25.29 22.54
C THR A 120 -4.27 -26.77 22.59
N ILE A 121 -5.31 -27.19 21.86
CA ILE A 121 -5.85 -28.55 21.91
C ILE A 121 -5.24 -29.50 20.87
N LEU A 122 -4.64 -28.96 19.79
CA LEU A 122 -4.06 -29.76 18.72
C LEU A 122 -2.65 -30.24 19.05
N ASN A 123 -2.32 -31.46 18.62
CA ASN A 123 -0.94 -31.96 18.61
C ASN A 123 -0.19 -31.41 17.39
N ASN A 124 1.10 -31.74 17.23
CA ASN A 124 1.92 -31.19 16.15
C ASN A 124 1.35 -31.48 14.74
N ASN A 125 0.82 -32.69 14.52
CA ASN A 125 0.19 -33.04 13.24
C ASN A 125 -1.11 -32.27 13.02
N GLY A 126 -1.88 -32.06 14.09
CA GLY A 126 -3.11 -31.27 14.08
C GLY A 126 -2.85 -29.81 13.77
N ILE A 127 -1.81 -29.23 14.38
CA ILE A 127 -1.36 -27.85 14.13
C ILE A 127 -0.98 -27.70 12.65
N THR A 128 -0.11 -28.57 12.11
CA THR A 128 0.24 -28.51 10.68
C THR A 128 -1.02 -28.60 9.80
N ALA A 129 -1.91 -29.56 10.07
CA ALA A 129 -3.15 -29.71 9.29
C ALA A 129 -4.04 -28.46 9.38
N TYR A 130 -4.15 -27.86 10.56
CA TYR A 130 -4.95 -26.66 10.81
C TYR A 130 -4.38 -25.43 10.09
N GLU A 131 -3.06 -25.21 10.13
CA GLU A 131 -2.36 -24.12 9.42
C GLU A 131 -2.66 -24.14 7.90
N HIS A 132 -2.78 -25.32 7.30
CA HIS A 132 -3.17 -25.46 5.88
C HIS A 132 -4.64 -25.06 5.61
N THR A 133 -5.48 -24.93 6.64
CA THR A 133 -6.88 -24.50 6.52
C THR A 133 -7.12 -23.02 6.82
N GLU A 134 -6.27 -22.38 7.62
CA GLU A 134 -6.55 -21.06 8.20
C GLU A 134 -6.92 -19.99 7.16
N LYS A 135 -6.18 -19.88 6.07
CA LYS A 135 -6.46 -18.91 4.99
C LYS A 135 -7.83 -19.13 4.32
N PHE A 136 -8.27 -20.38 4.22
CA PHE A 136 -9.57 -20.70 3.63
C PHE A 136 -10.70 -20.48 4.63
N THR A 137 -10.46 -20.77 5.91
CA THR A 137 -11.38 -20.44 7.00
C THR A 137 -11.57 -18.94 7.10
N TYR A 138 -10.50 -18.18 6.96
CA TYR A 138 -10.54 -16.72 6.92
C TYR A 138 -11.34 -16.19 5.74
N ALA A 139 -11.10 -16.72 4.53
CA ALA A 139 -11.93 -16.41 3.36
C ALA A 139 -13.40 -16.80 3.58
N ALA A 140 -13.68 -17.92 4.25
CA ALA A 140 -15.03 -18.36 4.56
C ALA A 140 -15.77 -17.45 5.55
N SER A 141 -15.06 -16.58 6.27
CA SER A 141 -15.63 -15.55 7.14
C SER A 141 -15.85 -14.20 6.44
N PHE A 142 -15.65 -14.11 5.12
CA PHE A 142 -15.75 -12.85 4.37
C PHE A 142 -17.05 -12.07 4.64
N TYR A 143 -18.21 -12.73 4.51
CA TYR A 143 -19.51 -12.05 4.68
C TYR A 143 -19.83 -11.72 6.14
N ASP A 144 -19.43 -12.61 7.07
CA ASP A 144 -19.60 -12.38 8.50
C ASP A 144 -18.79 -11.14 8.93
N ASN A 145 -17.54 -11.05 8.49
CA ASN A 145 -16.67 -9.91 8.76
C ASN A 145 -17.17 -8.62 8.09
N ALA A 146 -17.74 -8.72 6.87
CA ALA A 146 -18.34 -7.58 6.18
C ALA A 146 -19.56 -7.02 6.94
N GLU A 147 -20.40 -7.88 7.49
CA GLU A 147 -21.54 -7.46 8.31
C GLU A 147 -21.07 -6.90 9.66
N GLU A 148 -20.06 -7.49 10.30
CA GLU A 148 -19.48 -6.96 11.54
C GLU A 148 -18.91 -5.54 11.35
N GLU A 149 -18.12 -5.32 10.29
CA GLU A 149 -17.58 -3.99 9.97
C GLU A 149 -18.69 -2.98 9.66
N LYS A 150 -19.73 -3.41 8.93
CA LYS A 150 -20.91 -2.58 8.67
C LYS A 150 -21.57 -2.14 9.97
N GLN A 151 -21.81 -3.05 10.91
CA GLN A 151 -22.42 -2.72 12.20
C GLN A 151 -21.53 -1.78 13.02
N TYR A 152 -20.22 -2.04 13.07
CA TYR A 152 -19.26 -1.16 13.71
C TYR A 152 -19.33 0.28 13.18
N LEU A 153 -19.35 0.46 11.85
CA LEU A 153 -19.45 1.79 11.25
C LEU A 153 -20.84 2.43 11.45
N LEU A 154 -21.92 1.65 11.48
CA LEU A 154 -23.26 2.19 11.78
C LEU A 154 -23.34 2.72 13.21
N ASP A 155 -22.71 2.05 14.17
CA ASP A 155 -22.62 2.51 15.55
C ASP A 155 -21.76 3.78 15.66
N GLU A 156 -20.59 3.78 15.00
CA GLU A 156 -19.67 4.94 14.97
C GLU A 156 -20.33 6.20 14.40
N TYR A 157 -21.11 6.05 13.32
CA TYR A 157 -21.77 7.16 12.62
C TYR A 157 -23.27 7.30 12.94
N SER A 158 -23.76 6.66 14.01
CA SER A 158 -25.19 6.57 14.39
C SER A 158 -25.94 7.91 14.45
N SER A 159 -25.24 9.02 14.69
CA SER A 159 -25.80 10.37 14.72
C SER A 159 -26.15 10.96 13.34
N ASP A 160 -25.70 10.34 12.24
CA ASP A 160 -25.82 10.87 10.88
C ASP A 160 -26.53 9.89 9.94
N ALA A 161 -27.86 10.05 9.83
CA ALA A 161 -28.72 9.19 9.01
C ALA A 161 -28.28 9.11 7.53
N GLY A 162 -27.71 10.18 6.97
CA GLY A 162 -27.25 10.17 5.58
C GLY A 162 -26.00 9.31 5.39
N ILE A 163 -25.08 9.34 6.36
CA ILE A 163 -23.89 8.49 6.36
C ILE A 163 -24.28 7.03 6.61
N CYS A 164 -25.14 6.76 7.60
CA CYS A 164 -25.62 5.40 7.88
C CYS A 164 -26.32 4.76 6.66
N ALA A 165 -27.11 5.54 5.91
CA ALA A 165 -27.75 5.06 4.69
C ALA A 165 -26.74 4.68 3.60
N ASP A 166 -25.68 5.47 3.40
CA ASP A 166 -24.63 5.16 2.44
C ASP A 166 -23.74 3.98 2.88
N ILE A 167 -23.39 3.89 4.18
CA ILE A 167 -22.70 2.71 4.75
C ILE A 167 -23.51 1.44 4.46
N SER A 168 -24.81 1.45 4.83
CA SER A 168 -25.69 0.30 4.61
C SER A 168 -25.72 -0.07 3.13
N ALA A 169 -25.98 0.89 2.23
CA ALA A 169 -26.03 0.62 0.79
C ALA A 169 -24.73 0.02 0.22
N ARG A 170 -23.56 0.46 0.69
CA ARG A 170 -22.27 -0.05 0.21
C ARG A 170 -21.97 -1.45 0.70
N TYR A 171 -22.14 -1.71 2.00
CA TYR A 171 -21.91 -3.03 2.56
C TYR A 171 -22.98 -4.03 2.14
N ASP A 172 -24.24 -3.62 2.02
CA ASP A 172 -25.29 -4.47 1.46
C ASP A 172 -24.97 -4.88 0.02
N SER A 173 -24.41 -3.98 -0.79
CA SER A 173 -23.95 -4.34 -2.14
C SER A 173 -22.69 -5.22 -2.14
N LEU A 174 -21.77 -5.03 -1.18
CA LEU A 174 -20.62 -5.91 -1.01
C LEU A 174 -21.05 -7.32 -0.57
N ILE A 175 -22.08 -7.44 0.26
CA ILE A 175 -22.54 -8.72 0.79
C ILE A 175 -23.43 -9.45 -0.22
N ASN A 176 -24.37 -8.73 -0.86
CA ASN A 176 -25.41 -9.37 -1.67
C ASN A 176 -25.09 -9.40 -3.17
N ASP A 177 -24.32 -8.43 -3.71
CA ASP A 177 -24.09 -8.31 -5.15
C ASP A 177 -22.68 -8.72 -5.59
N TYR A 178 -21.70 -8.67 -4.69
CA TYR A 178 -20.31 -9.00 -5.02
C TYR A 178 -20.04 -10.48 -4.83
N ARG A 179 -19.53 -11.11 -5.89
CA ARG A 179 -19.15 -12.53 -5.89
C ARG A 179 -17.69 -12.65 -5.48
N ALA A 180 -17.44 -12.78 -4.17
CA ALA A 180 -16.09 -12.96 -3.65
C ALA A 180 -15.51 -14.31 -4.11
N PHE A 181 -14.26 -14.31 -4.55
CA PHE A 181 -13.60 -15.50 -5.09
C PHE A 181 -12.28 -15.74 -4.37
N CYS A 182 -12.13 -16.91 -3.75
CA CYS A 182 -10.88 -17.31 -3.10
C CYS A 182 -9.93 -17.91 -4.13
N ASP A 183 -8.75 -17.30 -4.31
CA ASP A 183 -7.71 -17.78 -5.24
C ASP A 183 -6.32 -17.39 -4.72
N TYR A 184 -5.29 -17.96 -5.33
CA TYR A 184 -3.88 -17.71 -5.00
C TYR A 184 -3.49 -16.25 -5.29
N ASP A 185 -3.19 -15.44 -4.27
CA ASP A 185 -3.03 -13.98 -4.39
C ASP A 185 -1.66 -13.47 -3.91
N LEU A 186 -0.69 -14.37 -3.70
CA LEU A 186 0.57 -14.08 -3.01
C LEU A 186 1.38 -12.96 -3.68
N ALA A 187 1.42 -12.93 -5.01
CA ALA A 187 2.14 -11.89 -5.75
C ALA A 187 1.49 -10.52 -5.58
N TYR A 188 0.16 -10.48 -5.66
CA TYR A 188 -0.62 -9.26 -5.57
C TYR A 188 -0.52 -8.65 -4.16
N THR A 189 -0.75 -9.44 -3.10
CA THR A 189 -0.55 -8.98 -1.71
C THR A 189 0.89 -8.51 -1.45
N SER A 190 1.89 -9.13 -2.09
CA SER A 190 3.28 -8.68 -2.00
C SER A 190 3.53 -7.35 -2.71
N ILE A 191 2.90 -7.12 -3.87
CA ILE A 191 2.92 -5.81 -4.55
C ILE A 191 2.30 -4.73 -3.65
N GLN A 192 1.16 -5.01 -3.02
CA GLN A 192 0.51 -4.09 -2.08
C GLN A 192 1.43 -3.74 -0.92
N TYR A 193 2.10 -4.73 -0.34
CA TYR A 193 3.08 -4.50 0.73
C TYR A 193 4.23 -3.58 0.27
N VAL A 194 4.78 -3.81 -0.92
CA VAL A 194 5.86 -2.98 -1.48
C VAL A 194 5.38 -1.54 -1.73
N ILE A 195 4.18 -1.35 -2.28
CA ILE A 195 3.59 -0.01 -2.46
C ILE A 195 3.42 0.69 -1.10
N ALA A 196 2.85 -0.01 -0.11
CA ALA A 196 2.55 0.57 1.20
C ALA A 196 3.78 0.92 2.02
N ASN A 197 4.89 0.17 1.88
CA ASN A 197 6.03 0.29 2.78
C ASN A 197 7.32 0.79 2.09
N ALA A 198 7.51 0.51 0.80
CA ALA A 198 8.73 0.87 0.10
C ALA A 198 8.61 2.18 -0.72
N PHE A 199 7.47 2.42 -1.37
CA PHE A 199 7.34 3.52 -2.35
C PHE A 199 7.63 4.94 -1.82
N PRO A 200 7.27 5.30 -0.56
CA PRO A 200 7.71 6.58 0.01
C PRO A 200 9.22 6.77 -0.10
N PHE A 201 10.01 5.72 0.11
CA PHE A 201 11.45 5.76 -0.01
C PHE A 201 11.90 5.57 -1.46
N THR A 202 11.48 4.48 -2.10
CA THR A 202 12.01 4.05 -3.40
C THR A 202 11.63 4.99 -4.54
N VAL A 203 10.48 5.66 -4.43
CA VAL A 203 10.02 6.68 -5.39
C VAL A 203 10.25 8.08 -4.83
N GLY A 204 9.87 8.34 -3.58
CA GLY A 204 9.92 9.69 -3.00
C GLY A 204 11.34 10.25 -2.87
N VAL A 205 12.32 9.46 -2.43
CA VAL A 205 13.69 9.94 -2.24
C VAL A 205 14.38 10.29 -3.58
N PRO A 206 14.34 9.45 -4.64
CA PRO A 206 14.92 9.83 -5.93
C PRO A 206 14.22 11.03 -6.58
N VAL A 207 12.90 11.17 -6.39
CA VAL A 207 12.15 12.36 -6.83
C VAL A 207 12.64 13.60 -6.08
N LEU A 208 12.79 13.53 -4.76
CA LEU A 208 13.29 14.63 -3.94
C LEU A 208 14.70 15.06 -4.36
N ILE A 209 15.64 14.11 -4.45
CA ILE A 209 17.03 14.38 -4.83
C ILE A 209 17.13 14.96 -6.24
N GLY A 210 16.33 14.46 -7.18
CA GLY A 210 16.33 14.93 -8.56
C GLY A 210 15.72 16.32 -8.74
N LEU A 211 14.67 16.65 -7.98
CA LEU A 211 13.90 17.89 -8.18
C LEU A 211 14.28 19.04 -7.23
N ALA A 212 14.81 18.76 -6.04
CA ALA A 212 15.35 19.79 -5.15
C ALA A 212 16.37 20.73 -5.81
N PRO A 213 17.31 20.28 -6.68
CA PRO A 213 18.21 21.18 -7.40
C PRO A 213 17.58 21.96 -8.55
N LEU A 214 16.37 21.60 -9.02
CA LEU A 214 15.87 21.98 -10.34
C LEU A 214 15.82 23.50 -10.56
N PHE A 215 15.34 24.25 -9.56
CA PHE A 215 15.32 25.71 -9.59
C PHE A 215 16.49 26.31 -8.80
N ALA A 216 16.80 25.74 -7.63
CA ALA A 216 17.87 26.25 -6.76
C ALA A 216 19.29 26.23 -7.37
N ARG A 217 19.58 25.34 -8.33
CA ARG A 217 20.94 25.18 -8.90
C ARG A 217 21.42 26.41 -9.68
N GLU A 218 20.53 27.06 -10.43
CA GLU A 218 20.89 28.23 -11.25
C GLU A 218 21.12 29.47 -10.36
N ARG A 219 20.34 29.58 -9.28
CA ARG A 219 20.50 30.59 -8.23
C ARG A 219 21.82 30.42 -7.48
N ALA A 220 22.14 29.19 -7.05
CA ALA A 220 23.40 28.90 -6.38
C ALA A 220 24.63 29.22 -7.24
N ARG A 221 24.51 29.11 -8.57
CA ARG A 221 25.59 29.42 -9.52
C ARG A 221 25.58 30.87 -10.03
N LYS A 222 24.64 31.71 -9.55
CA LYS A 222 24.42 33.09 -10.02
C LYS A 222 24.27 33.20 -11.55
N THR A 223 23.75 32.15 -12.18
CA THR A 223 23.55 32.11 -13.64
C THR A 223 22.17 32.61 -14.07
N ASP A 224 21.31 33.01 -13.13
CA ASP A 224 19.94 33.46 -13.38
C ASP A 224 19.89 34.68 -14.34
N ALA A 225 20.89 35.57 -14.25
CA ALA A 225 21.01 36.74 -15.13
C ALA A 225 21.23 36.38 -16.61
N LEU A 226 21.79 35.20 -16.91
CA LEU A 226 21.99 34.72 -18.29
C LEU A 226 20.68 34.27 -18.95
N ILE A 227 19.63 34.02 -18.17
CA ILE A 227 18.31 33.64 -18.69
C ILE A 227 17.58 34.87 -19.26
N LEU A 228 17.93 36.08 -18.80
CA LEU A 228 17.35 37.34 -19.28
C LEU A 228 17.82 37.74 -20.68
N SER A 229 19.06 37.36 -21.05
CA SER A 229 19.62 37.60 -22.39
C SER A 229 19.32 36.46 -23.38
N SER A 230 18.63 35.42 -22.95
CA SER A 230 18.30 34.25 -23.77
C SER A 230 17.14 34.53 -24.73
N LYS A 231 17.28 34.09 -25.98
CA LYS A 231 16.23 34.14 -27.02
C LYS A 231 14.92 33.43 -26.59
N ARG A 232 14.99 32.49 -25.65
CA ARG A 232 13.83 31.84 -25.04
C ARG A 232 13.59 32.48 -23.67
N GLY A 233 12.45 33.13 -23.51
CA GLY A 233 12.17 33.93 -22.31
C GLY A 233 11.93 33.10 -21.05
N ARG A 234 11.88 33.79 -19.90
CA ARG A 234 11.61 33.24 -18.56
C ARG A 234 10.45 32.23 -18.46
N ARG A 235 9.35 32.48 -19.19
CA ARG A 235 8.16 31.61 -19.18
C ARG A 235 8.42 30.27 -19.85
N ASP A 236 9.20 30.24 -20.91
CA ASP A 236 9.53 29.01 -21.62
C ASP A 236 10.48 28.14 -20.79
N THR A 237 11.43 28.76 -20.09
CA THR A 237 12.33 28.07 -19.15
C THR A 237 11.57 27.47 -17.97
N ALA A 238 10.66 28.23 -17.35
CA ALA A 238 9.82 27.69 -16.28
C ALA A 238 9.00 26.47 -16.73
N ARG A 239 8.35 26.56 -17.90
CA ARG A 239 7.58 25.45 -18.48
C ARG A 239 8.45 24.24 -18.80
N ALA A 240 9.63 24.45 -19.36
CA ALA A 240 10.56 23.38 -19.68
C ALA A 240 11.06 22.65 -18.43
N LYS A 241 11.34 23.37 -17.34
CA LYS A 241 11.72 22.79 -16.05
C LYS A 241 10.61 21.96 -15.44
N ILE A 242 9.39 22.51 -15.36
CA ILE A 242 8.23 21.77 -14.82
C ILE A 242 7.99 20.50 -15.65
N CYS A 243 7.97 20.60 -16.98
CA CYS A 243 7.79 19.46 -17.86
C CYS A 243 8.90 18.41 -17.70
N ALA A 244 10.17 18.84 -17.59
CA ALA A 244 11.28 17.94 -17.33
C ALA A 244 11.18 17.26 -15.96
N GLY A 245 10.78 17.99 -14.92
CA GLY A 245 10.56 17.46 -13.57
C GLY A 245 9.45 16.42 -13.56
N THR A 246 8.30 16.72 -14.16
CA THR A 246 7.18 15.78 -14.29
C THR A 246 7.57 14.52 -15.07
N LEU A 247 8.31 14.64 -16.18
CA LEU A 247 8.80 13.48 -16.94
C LEU A 247 9.78 12.63 -16.12
N TYR A 248 10.64 13.26 -15.32
CA TYR A 248 11.56 12.54 -14.44
C TYR A 248 10.79 11.78 -13.35
N THR A 249 9.80 12.42 -12.73
CA THR A 249 8.91 11.77 -11.77
C THR A 249 8.17 10.58 -12.36
N LEU A 250 7.60 10.73 -13.56
CA LEU A 250 6.93 9.63 -14.27
C LEU A 250 7.89 8.47 -14.53
N LEU A 251 9.12 8.76 -14.96
CA LEU A 251 10.13 7.74 -15.21
C LEU A 251 10.49 6.97 -13.93
N VAL A 252 10.83 7.69 -12.84
CA VAL A 252 11.19 7.07 -11.57
C VAL A 252 10.05 6.20 -11.04
N TRP A 253 8.83 6.73 -11.00
CA TRP A 253 7.67 5.97 -10.55
C TRP A 253 7.43 4.73 -11.42
N SER A 254 7.48 4.87 -12.75
CA SER A 254 7.26 3.74 -13.67
C SER A 254 8.31 2.66 -13.50
N VAL A 255 9.59 3.04 -13.37
CA VAL A 255 10.69 2.09 -13.14
C VAL A 255 10.48 1.31 -11.84
N MET A 256 10.11 1.98 -10.75
CA MET A 256 9.89 1.33 -9.45
C MET A 256 8.61 0.47 -9.43
N ALA A 257 7.53 0.93 -10.06
CA ALA A 257 6.28 0.20 -10.14
C ALA A 257 6.42 -1.05 -11.01
N ILE A 258 7.03 -0.93 -12.19
CA ILE A 258 7.29 -2.06 -13.08
C ILE A 258 8.27 -3.05 -12.43
N SER A 259 9.32 -2.57 -11.75
CA SER A 259 10.25 -3.48 -11.06
C SER A 259 9.58 -4.24 -9.93
N ALA A 260 8.77 -3.57 -9.10
CA ALA A 260 8.04 -4.21 -8.00
C ALA A 260 7.10 -5.30 -8.52
N ALA A 261 6.31 -4.99 -9.55
CA ALA A 261 5.42 -5.96 -10.19
C ALA A 261 6.20 -7.12 -10.83
N ALA A 262 7.28 -6.82 -11.55
CA ALA A 262 8.11 -7.84 -12.18
C ALA A 262 8.74 -8.79 -11.15
N TYR A 263 9.32 -8.25 -10.06
CA TYR A 263 9.89 -9.08 -8.99
C TYR A 263 8.84 -9.98 -8.36
N CYS A 264 7.67 -9.45 -8.01
CA CYS A 264 6.60 -10.24 -7.40
C CYS A 264 6.07 -11.32 -8.36
N PHE A 265 5.83 -11.00 -9.64
CA PHE A 265 5.32 -11.97 -10.61
C PHE A 265 6.36 -13.04 -10.98
N ILE A 266 7.65 -12.69 -11.04
CA ILE A 266 8.72 -13.66 -11.28
C ILE A 266 8.86 -14.64 -10.10
N LEU A 267 8.75 -14.14 -8.87
CA LEU A 267 8.97 -14.94 -7.66
C LEU A 267 7.74 -15.77 -7.26
N TYR A 268 6.55 -15.22 -7.39
CA TYR A 268 5.32 -15.81 -6.84
C TYR A 268 4.33 -16.26 -7.93
N GLY A 269 4.47 -15.80 -9.17
CA GLY A 269 3.50 -16.04 -10.25
C GLY A 269 2.45 -14.93 -10.36
N ALA A 270 1.57 -15.00 -11.36
CA ALA A 270 0.59 -13.94 -11.65
C ALA A 270 -0.87 -14.42 -11.50
N GLU A 271 -1.09 -15.62 -10.97
CA GLU A 271 -2.43 -16.17 -10.73
C GLU A 271 -3.18 -15.37 -9.65
N GLY A 272 -4.53 -15.46 -9.66
CA GLY A 272 -5.40 -14.85 -8.66
C GLY A 272 -5.69 -13.36 -8.79
N PHE A 273 -5.58 -12.78 -9.99
CA PHE A 273 -6.03 -11.40 -10.26
C PHE A 273 -7.48 -11.15 -9.81
N GLY A 274 -8.33 -12.18 -9.92
CA GLY A 274 -9.74 -12.17 -9.55
C GLY A 274 -10.03 -12.48 -8.08
N ALA A 275 -9.02 -12.72 -7.23
CA ALA A 275 -9.22 -12.99 -5.82
C ALA A 275 -9.90 -11.78 -5.13
N PHE A 276 -10.68 -12.04 -4.08
CA PHE A 276 -11.24 -10.97 -3.26
C PHE A 276 -10.11 -10.16 -2.60
N TRP A 277 -10.33 -8.86 -2.41
CA TRP A 277 -9.30 -7.95 -1.91
C TRP A 277 -9.36 -7.75 -0.39
N GLN A 278 -10.56 -7.80 0.21
CA GLN A 278 -10.74 -7.56 1.63
C GLN A 278 -10.01 -8.60 2.47
N SER A 279 -9.38 -8.17 3.55
CA SER A 279 -8.88 -9.08 4.58
C SER A 279 -9.70 -8.95 5.86
N PHE A 280 -10.20 -7.76 6.21
CA PHE A 280 -10.85 -7.45 7.50
C PHE A 280 -9.91 -7.55 8.73
N THR A 281 -8.62 -7.86 8.54
CA THR A 281 -7.55 -7.61 9.55
C THR A 281 -6.80 -6.30 9.30
N GLY A 282 -7.02 -5.69 8.13
CA GLY A 282 -6.42 -4.42 7.75
C GLY A 282 -7.09 -3.74 6.56
N ILE A 283 -7.85 -4.50 5.76
CA ILE A 283 -8.61 -4.00 4.61
C ILE A 283 -10.08 -4.38 4.79
N SER A 284 -10.90 -3.47 5.28
CA SER A 284 -12.32 -3.68 5.60
C SER A 284 -13.27 -2.88 4.71
N SER A 285 -12.74 -2.12 3.75
CA SER A 285 -13.54 -1.20 2.93
C SER A 285 -14.51 -1.91 1.97
N PRO A 286 -15.67 -1.29 1.68
CA PRO A 286 -16.74 -1.90 0.91
C PRO A 286 -16.54 -1.74 -0.62
N PHE A 287 -15.30 -1.60 -1.08
CA PHE A 287 -15.03 -1.54 -2.52
C PHE A 287 -15.07 -2.94 -3.10
N ARG A 288 -15.97 -3.17 -4.06
CA ARG A 288 -16.18 -4.44 -4.76
C ARG A 288 -15.08 -4.69 -5.82
N TRP A 289 -13.83 -4.66 -5.37
CA TRP A 289 -12.66 -4.85 -6.21
C TRP A 289 -12.09 -6.24 -6.01
N THR A 290 -11.65 -6.84 -7.10
CA THR A 290 -10.68 -7.93 -7.02
C THR A 290 -9.33 -7.36 -6.60
N ILE A 291 -8.44 -8.19 -6.05
CA ILE A 291 -7.10 -7.75 -5.62
C ILE A 291 -6.30 -7.11 -6.77
N GLY A 292 -6.45 -7.65 -7.99
CA GLY A 292 -5.84 -7.08 -9.18
C GLY A 292 -6.36 -5.69 -9.54
N GLN A 293 -7.68 -5.46 -9.40
CA GLN A 293 -8.28 -4.13 -9.59
C GLN A 293 -7.83 -3.15 -8.51
N ALA A 294 -7.76 -3.60 -7.25
CA ALA A 294 -7.29 -2.79 -6.14
C ALA A 294 -5.86 -2.30 -6.38
N ILE A 295 -4.95 -3.18 -6.83
CA ILE A 295 -3.56 -2.81 -7.13
C ILE A 295 -3.47 -1.78 -8.26
N ILE A 296 -4.32 -1.88 -9.29
CA ILE A 296 -4.36 -0.86 -10.36
C ILE A 296 -4.75 0.50 -9.78
N VAL A 297 -5.77 0.54 -8.92
CA VAL A 297 -6.23 1.77 -8.26
C VAL A 297 -5.14 2.31 -7.32
N GLU A 298 -4.48 1.46 -6.54
CA GLU A 298 -3.40 1.84 -5.63
C GLU A 298 -2.18 2.39 -6.37
N LEU A 299 -1.79 1.77 -7.49
CA LEU A 299 -0.74 2.29 -8.36
C LEU A 299 -1.12 3.65 -8.94
N ALA A 300 -2.37 3.82 -9.39
CA ALA A 300 -2.86 5.10 -9.90
C ALA A 300 -2.84 6.19 -8.81
N THR A 301 -3.31 5.88 -7.59
CA THR A 301 -3.21 6.79 -6.44
C THR A 301 -1.76 7.11 -6.12
N SER A 302 -0.89 6.11 -6.11
CA SER A 302 0.53 6.30 -5.84
C SER A 302 1.21 7.22 -6.85
N LEU A 303 0.87 7.08 -8.13
CA LEU A 303 1.34 7.97 -9.18
C LEU A 303 0.87 9.42 -8.92
N ILE A 304 -0.41 9.62 -8.60
CA ILE A 304 -0.97 10.94 -8.30
C ILE A 304 -0.28 11.54 -7.07
N GLY A 305 -0.08 10.76 -6.00
CA GLY A 305 0.66 11.16 -4.81
C GLY A 305 2.10 11.55 -5.10
N THR A 306 2.78 10.79 -5.96
CA THR A 306 4.15 11.05 -6.37
C THR A 306 4.26 12.33 -7.20
N LEU A 307 3.34 12.54 -8.15
CA LEU A 307 3.27 13.77 -8.93
C LEU A 307 2.98 14.97 -8.04
N PHE A 308 2.08 14.81 -7.06
CA PHE A 308 1.77 15.86 -6.11
C PHE A 308 2.99 16.23 -5.26
N PHE A 309 3.70 15.23 -4.72
CA PHE A 309 4.96 15.44 -4.02
C PHE A 309 5.99 16.17 -4.90
N ALA A 310 6.17 15.74 -6.15
CA ALA A 310 7.07 16.36 -7.09
C ALA A 310 6.75 17.85 -7.34
N CYS A 311 5.46 18.18 -7.47
CA CYS A 311 5.02 19.56 -7.64
C CYS A 311 5.36 20.43 -6.41
N ILE A 312 5.17 19.89 -5.20
CA ILE A 312 5.55 20.58 -3.96
C ILE A 312 7.07 20.77 -3.90
N VAL A 313 7.86 19.75 -4.20
CA VAL A 313 9.33 19.83 -4.18
C VAL A 313 9.84 20.86 -5.20
N MET A 314 9.27 20.92 -6.40
CA MET A 314 9.62 21.94 -7.40
C MET A 314 9.27 23.35 -6.91
N LEU A 315 8.11 23.53 -6.26
CA LEU A 315 7.75 24.80 -5.65
C LEU A 315 8.71 25.18 -4.51
N LEU A 316 9.08 24.25 -3.64
CA LEU A 316 10.07 24.47 -2.58
C LEU A 316 11.45 24.81 -3.14
N SER A 317 11.89 24.11 -4.20
CA SER A 317 13.15 24.39 -4.91
C SER A 317 13.18 25.81 -5.45
N GLU A 318 12.04 26.33 -5.92
CA GLU A 318 11.94 27.72 -6.35
C GLU A 318 11.89 28.67 -5.15
N LEU A 319 11.06 28.42 -4.13
CA LEU A 319 10.87 29.34 -3.00
C LEU A 319 12.14 29.54 -2.17
N THR A 320 12.97 28.50 -2.04
CA THR A 320 14.18 28.49 -1.21
C THR A 320 15.42 28.97 -1.96
N GLU A 321 16.38 29.54 -1.22
CA GLU A 321 17.65 30.00 -1.80
C GLU A 321 18.69 28.88 -1.91
N SER A 322 18.58 27.86 -1.06
CA SER A 322 19.50 26.73 -0.98
C SER A 322 18.79 25.41 -1.24
N MET A 323 19.38 24.59 -2.12
CA MET A 323 18.96 23.22 -2.40
C MET A 323 18.85 22.37 -1.13
N PHE A 324 19.72 22.61 -0.14
CA PHE A 324 19.72 21.87 1.13
C PHE A 324 18.44 22.09 1.92
N VAL A 325 17.91 23.32 1.92
CA VAL A 325 16.65 23.66 2.60
C VAL A 325 15.48 22.97 1.89
N SER A 326 15.47 22.95 0.54
CA SER A 326 14.43 22.23 -0.21
C SER A 326 14.44 20.73 0.08
N VAL A 327 15.63 20.12 0.21
CA VAL A 327 15.78 18.71 0.59
C VAL A 327 15.23 18.45 2.00
N ILE A 328 15.60 19.26 3.00
CA ILE A 328 15.11 19.08 4.37
C ILE A 328 13.59 19.17 4.44
N LEU A 329 13.00 20.22 3.84
CA LEU A 329 11.56 20.41 3.86
C LEU A 329 10.81 19.29 3.12
N GLY A 330 11.34 18.86 1.97
CA GLY A 330 10.77 17.73 1.23
C GLY A 330 10.92 16.40 1.98
N ALA A 331 12.03 16.17 2.67
CA ALA A 331 12.24 14.98 3.49
C ALA A 331 11.31 14.97 4.70
N ALA A 332 11.11 16.10 5.38
CA ALA A 332 10.14 16.22 6.47
C ALA A 332 8.72 15.87 5.97
N LEU A 333 8.31 16.47 4.84
CA LEU A 333 6.99 16.18 4.24
C LEU A 333 6.82 14.69 3.90
N LEU A 334 7.89 14.04 3.44
CA LEU A 334 7.88 12.63 3.06
C LEU A 334 7.86 11.70 4.27
N LEU A 335 8.66 11.99 5.30
CA LEU A 335 8.91 11.08 6.43
C LEU A 335 7.96 11.29 7.62
N THR A 336 7.50 12.52 7.89
CA THR A 336 6.63 12.82 9.04
C THR A 336 5.38 11.92 9.10
N PRO A 337 4.66 11.65 7.99
CA PRO A 337 3.47 10.78 8.03
C PRO A 337 3.79 9.31 8.34
N MET A 338 5.07 8.92 8.30
CA MET A 338 5.52 7.57 8.66
C MET A 338 5.95 7.47 10.12
N LEU A 339 6.31 8.60 10.75
CA LEU A 339 6.83 8.66 12.11
C LEU A 339 5.76 9.00 13.15
N VAL A 340 4.67 9.64 12.72
CA VAL A 340 3.62 10.15 13.61
C VAL A 340 2.29 9.53 13.22
N SER A 341 1.52 9.08 14.21
CA SER A 341 0.11 8.74 14.01
C SER A 341 -0.68 10.02 13.79
N ILE A 342 -0.96 10.34 12.53
CA ILE A 342 -1.79 11.47 12.14
C ILE A 342 -3.22 10.95 11.98
N GLY A 343 -4.20 11.62 12.57
CA GLY A 343 -5.61 11.22 12.48
C GLY A 343 -6.05 11.00 11.03
N ALA A 344 -6.79 9.92 10.79
CA ALA A 344 -7.07 9.35 9.46
C ALA A 344 -7.61 10.38 8.44
N GLY A 345 -8.43 11.33 8.88
CA GLY A 345 -9.01 12.36 8.01
C GLY A 345 -8.04 13.44 7.52
N ALA A 346 -7.09 13.90 8.35
CA ALA A 346 -6.14 14.95 7.96
C ALA A 346 -4.93 14.39 7.20
N ALA A 347 -4.56 13.13 7.49
CA ALA A 347 -3.42 12.45 6.88
C ALA A 347 -3.64 12.14 5.39
N ILE A 348 -4.90 11.92 4.97
CA ILE A 348 -5.22 11.39 3.63
C ILE A 348 -4.76 12.29 2.47
N LEU A 349 -4.60 13.60 2.71
CA LEU A 349 -4.10 14.56 1.72
C LEU A 349 -2.58 14.69 1.68
N LEU A 350 -1.86 14.05 2.61
CA LEU A 350 -0.40 14.12 2.62
C LEU A 350 0.15 13.30 1.45
N PRO A 351 1.13 13.83 0.68
CA PRO A 351 1.65 13.13 -0.49
C PRO A 351 2.16 11.73 -0.16
N THR A 352 2.77 11.53 1.02
CA THR A 352 3.21 10.22 1.49
C THR A 352 2.06 9.22 1.61
N CYS A 353 0.92 9.62 2.17
CA CYS A 353 -0.23 8.73 2.32
C CYS A 353 -0.79 8.30 0.96
N LEU A 354 -0.81 9.22 -0.02
CA LEU A 354 -1.18 8.90 -1.40
C LEU A 354 -0.16 7.99 -2.09
N ILE A 355 1.14 8.24 -1.91
CA ILE A 355 2.23 7.38 -2.45
C ILE A 355 2.07 5.94 -1.96
N ARG A 356 1.63 5.74 -0.71
CA ARG A 356 1.42 4.42 -0.09
C ARG A 356 0.19 3.67 -0.59
N GLY A 357 -0.71 4.30 -1.35
CA GLY A 357 -1.82 3.65 -2.06
C GLY A 357 -2.82 2.88 -1.18
N VAL A 358 -2.45 1.67 -0.75
CA VAL A 358 -3.26 0.69 0.01
C VAL A 358 -3.94 1.34 1.22
N MET A 359 -3.18 2.06 2.04
CA MET A 359 -3.65 2.58 3.34
C MET A 359 -4.84 3.54 3.21
N ILE A 360 -4.95 4.29 2.10
CA ILE A 360 -6.07 5.22 1.96
C ILE A 360 -7.37 4.50 1.60
N TRP A 361 -7.27 3.37 0.90
CA TRP A 361 -8.42 2.62 0.41
C TRP A 361 -8.85 1.51 1.36
N SER A 362 -8.01 1.15 2.34
CA SER A 362 -8.24 -0.02 3.19
C SER A 362 -9.41 0.12 4.16
N VAL A 363 -9.79 1.36 4.49
CA VAL A 363 -10.93 1.67 5.37
C VAL A 363 -11.94 2.54 4.66
N TYR A 364 -13.22 2.48 5.05
CA TYR A 364 -14.23 3.40 4.54
C TYR A 364 -14.27 4.68 5.36
N ILE A 365 -14.07 5.84 4.73
CA ILE A 365 -14.13 7.14 5.40
C ILE A 365 -15.23 7.96 4.72
N PRO A 366 -16.43 8.08 5.30
CA PRO A 366 -17.51 8.83 4.70
C PRO A 366 -17.24 10.34 4.78
N ALA A 367 -17.47 11.05 3.67
CA ALA A 367 -17.41 12.50 3.61
C ALA A 367 -18.65 13.07 2.93
N LYS A 368 -19.17 14.18 3.47
CA LYS A 368 -20.28 14.91 2.87
C LYS A 368 -19.78 16.01 1.95
N LEU A 369 -20.19 15.97 0.70
CA LEU A 369 -19.92 17.03 -0.27
C LEU A 369 -21.20 17.36 -1.06
N PHE A 370 -21.60 18.63 -1.06
CA PHE A 370 -22.79 19.15 -1.74
C PHE A 370 -24.09 18.36 -1.46
N GLY A 371 -24.27 17.88 -0.22
CA GLY A 371 -25.46 17.11 0.20
C GLY A 371 -25.43 15.62 -0.15
N SER A 372 -24.38 15.14 -0.83
CA SER A 372 -24.13 13.71 -1.09
C SER A 372 -23.05 13.15 -0.17
N VAL A 373 -23.17 11.89 0.23
CA VAL A 373 -22.12 11.15 0.95
C VAL A 373 -21.27 10.40 -0.06
N MET A 374 -19.95 10.49 0.09
CA MET A 374 -19.00 9.78 -0.76
C MET A 374 -17.73 9.42 0.03
N PRO A 375 -16.94 8.44 -0.45
CA PRO A 375 -15.65 8.12 0.14
C PRO A 375 -14.71 9.34 0.10
N ALA A 376 -14.16 9.73 1.25
CA ALA A 376 -13.18 10.81 1.38
C ALA A 376 -11.93 10.57 0.53
N GLN A 377 -11.63 9.32 0.22
CA GLN A 377 -10.56 8.89 -0.68
C GLN A 377 -10.66 9.54 -2.07
N TYR A 378 -11.87 9.60 -2.64
CA TYR A 378 -12.09 10.23 -3.94
C TYR A 378 -11.78 11.72 -3.89
N LEU A 379 -12.19 12.38 -2.80
CA LEU A 379 -11.89 13.79 -2.57
C LEU A 379 -10.39 14.02 -2.40
N ALA A 380 -9.70 13.14 -1.68
CA ALA A 380 -8.26 13.25 -1.47
C ALA A 380 -7.47 13.18 -2.78
N VAL A 381 -7.79 12.20 -3.63
CA VAL A 381 -7.18 12.03 -4.95
C VAL A 381 -7.47 13.24 -5.86
N ALA A 382 -8.71 13.70 -5.89
CA ALA A 382 -9.10 14.87 -6.69
C ALA A 382 -8.40 16.16 -6.20
N ALA A 383 -8.37 16.38 -4.89
CA ALA A 383 -7.71 17.54 -4.28
C ALA A 383 -6.20 17.53 -4.55
N ALA A 384 -5.54 16.38 -4.45
CA ALA A 384 -4.12 16.24 -4.78
C ALA A 384 -3.82 16.62 -6.23
N ALA A 385 -4.67 16.23 -7.18
CA ALA A 385 -4.53 16.61 -8.59
C ALA A 385 -4.67 18.13 -8.78
N VAL A 386 -5.67 18.76 -8.14
CA VAL A 386 -5.88 20.22 -8.22
C VAL A 386 -4.71 20.98 -7.57
N LEU A 387 -4.28 20.55 -6.39
CA LEU A 387 -3.15 21.16 -5.67
C LEU A 387 -1.83 21.00 -6.44
N SER A 388 -1.63 19.89 -7.15
CA SER A 388 -0.48 19.70 -8.04
C SER A 388 -0.40 20.80 -9.12
N ILE A 389 -1.53 21.09 -9.77
CA ILE A 389 -1.63 22.17 -10.78
C ILE A 389 -1.36 23.53 -10.13
N ALA A 390 -1.93 23.78 -8.94
CA ALA A 390 -1.69 25.00 -8.19
C ALA A 390 -0.20 25.19 -7.82
N CYS A 391 0.48 24.14 -7.36
CA CYS A 391 1.90 24.18 -7.05
C CYS A 391 2.76 24.45 -8.27
N CYS A 392 2.50 23.79 -9.41
CA CYS A 392 3.23 24.04 -10.66
C CYS A 392 3.04 25.46 -11.18
N THR A 393 1.80 25.96 -11.17
CA THR A 393 1.50 27.33 -11.62
C THR A 393 2.13 28.37 -10.69
N ALA A 394 2.11 28.15 -9.37
CA ALA A 394 2.80 28.98 -8.39
C ALA A 394 4.32 28.99 -8.64
N ALA A 395 4.95 27.83 -8.83
CA ALA A 395 6.39 27.73 -9.11
C ALA A 395 6.78 28.52 -10.37
N ALA A 396 6.02 28.36 -11.46
CA ALA A 396 6.25 29.11 -12.70
C ALA A 396 6.08 30.62 -12.53
N ASN A 397 5.06 31.05 -11.78
CA ASN A 397 4.77 32.46 -11.54
C ASN A 397 5.83 33.12 -10.67
N VAL A 398 6.27 32.46 -9.59
CA VAL A 398 7.33 32.94 -8.70
C VAL A 398 8.64 33.07 -9.47
N PHE A 399 9.02 32.05 -10.24
CA PHE A 399 10.21 32.09 -11.09
C PHE A 399 10.17 33.29 -12.07
N CYS A 400 9.04 33.48 -12.75
CA CYS A 400 8.90 34.58 -13.71
C CYS A 400 8.96 35.97 -13.06
N ARG A 401 8.34 36.14 -11.87
CA ARG A 401 8.36 37.41 -11.13
C ARG A 401 9.76 37.73 -10.62
N ARG A 402 10.49 36.76 -10.09
CA ARG A 402 11.85 36.96 -9.59
C ARG A 402 12.84 37.29 -10.69
N GLN A 403 12.68 36.73 -11.89
CA GLN A 403 13.50 37.16 -13.03
C GLN A 403 13.10 38.54 -13.59
N ALA A 404 11.98 39.12 -13.15
CA ALA A 404 11.56 40.46 -13.54
C ALA A 404 12.17 41.57 -12.66
N ALA A 405 12.52 41.23 -11.43
CA ALA A 405 13.10 42.09 -10.42
C ALA A 405 14.62 42.04 -10.53
#